data_AF-A0AAD7SHV0-F1
#
_entry.id   AF-A0AAD7SHV0-F1
#
_cell.length_a   1.000
_cell.length_b   1.000
_cell.length_c   1.000
_cell.angle_alpha   90.00
_cell.angle_beta   90.00
_cell.angle_gamma   90.00
#
_symmetry.space_group_name_H-M   'P 1'
#
loop_
_entity.id
_entity.type
_entity.pdbx_description
1 polymer ?
#
loop_
_entity_poly.entity_id
_entity_poly.type
_entity_poly.pdbx_seq_one_letter_code
_entity_poly.pdbx_strand_id
1 'polypeptide(L)'
;MTYEDLTLRGLVVSVHVNLVDKEKGKVENALIQRCTFPIRELLVCLPERRMVLVADTSHISPPIEPRRVTLLDPSCGPIDTDRTRALFSLSLDSCGTIRTLEDNHLVYVNEVRYSPSQYPPPDPLTPPQSQYRLPIGCRYPVKDNGSLPIYHPHPGASLTFPTRRRTVRSHRGGSQQIPVVRVGGGKPGKVYRKAKSATVKIPSPHR
;
A
#
# COMPACT_ATOMS: atom_id res chain seq x y z
N MET A 1 10.76 -23.65 9.80
CA MET A 1 9.31 -23.38 9.75
C MET A 1 9.00 -22.79 8.38
N THR A 2 7.87 -23.16 7.79
CA THR A 2 7.46 -22.81 6.43
C THR A 2 6.06 -22.20 6.49
N TYR A 3 5.88 -21.03 5.88
CA TYR A 3 4.55 -20.45 5.69
C TYR A 3 3.73 -21.37 4.79
N GLU A 4 2.51 -21.68 5.19
CA GLU A 4 1.55 -22.38 4.34
C GLU A 4 0.41 -21.47 3.90
N ASP A 5 -0.23 -20.79 4.87
CA ASP A 5 -1.39 -19.98 4.59
C ASP A 5 -1.66 -18.93 5.67
N LEU A 6 -2.50 -17.95 5.34
CA LEU A 6 -3.07 -16.99 6.26
C LEU A 6 -4.59 -17.02 6.13
N THR A 7 -5.26 -17.38 7.22
CA THR A 7 -6.72 -17.54 7.27
C THR A 7 -7.31 -16.70 8.39
N LEU A 8 -8.63 -16.59 8.46
CA LEU A 8 -9.30 -16.00 9.62
C LEU A 8 -9.07 -16.80 10.92
N ARG A 9 -8.72 -18.10 10.85
CA ARG A 9 -8.37 -18.87 12.07
C ARG A 9 -6.99 -18.51 12.60
N GLY A 10 -6.09 -18.08 11.73
CA GLY A 10 -4.70 -17.82 12.09
C GLY A 10 -3.71 -17.94 10.95
N LEU A 11 -2.45 -17.65 11.28
CA LEU A 11 -1.29 -17.95 10.47
C LEU A 11 -1.01 -19.46 10.54
N VAL A 12 -0.95 -20.11 9.38
CA VAL A 12 -0.66 -21.54 9.26
C VAL A 12 0.79 -21.72 8.85
N VAL A 13 1.55 -22.47 9.65
CA VAL A 13 2.95 -22.81 9.36
C VAL A 13 3.20 -24.29 9.56
N SER A 14 4.14 -24.84 8.79
CA SER A 14 4.69 -26.18 9.01
C SER A 14 6.07 -26.13 9.62
N VAL A 15 6.38 -27.12 10.46
CA VAL A 15 7.69 -27.35 11.05
C VAL A 15 8.16 -28.74 10.64
N HIS A 16 9.27 -28.78 9.91
CA HIS A 16 9.92 -30.03 9.54
C HIS A 16 10.94 -30.39 10.61
N VAL A 17 10.77 -31.56 11.23
CA VAL A 17 11.64 -32.11 12.25
C VAL A 17 12.26 -33.39 11.70
N ASN A 18 13.57 -33.41 11.58
CA ASN A 18 14.30 -34.58 11.12
C ASN A 18 14.99 -35.24 12.31
N LEU A 19 14.73 -36.53 12.52
CA LEU A 19 15.52 -37.38 13.38
C LEU A 19 16.72 -37.87 12.59
N VAL A 20 17.93 -37.60 13.09
CA VAL A 20 19.17 -37.90 12.38
C VAL A 20 20.01 -38.85 13.23
N ASP A 21 20.47 -39.94 12.63
CA ASP A 21 21.47 -40.84 13.22
C ASP A 21 22.72 -40.02 13.52
N LYS A 22 23.10 -39.97 14.80
CA LYS A 22 24.21 -39.16 15.29
C LYS A 22 25.55 -39.52 14.65
N GLU A 23 25.76 -40.81 14.39
CA GLU A 23 27.04 -41.34 13.91
C GLU A 23 27.12 -41.33 12.38
N LYS A 24 26.01 -41.61 11.69
CA LYS A 24 25.96 -41.64 10.21
C LYS A 24 25.57 -40.29 9.59
N GLY A 25 25.06 -39.35 10.38
CA GLY A 25 24.48 -38.10 9.89
C GLY A 25 23.26 -38.30 8.97
N LYS A 26 22.67 -39.49 8.97
CA LYS A 26 21.58 -39.86 8.06
C LYS A 26 20.23 -39.58 8.71
N VAL A 27 19.33 -38.94 7.97
CA VAL A 27 17.93 -38.79 8.41
C VAL A 27 17.29 -40.18 8.51
N GLU A 28 16.91 -40.57 9.72
CA GLU A 28 16.22 -41.82 9.99
C GLU A 28 14.70 -41.65 9.87
N ASN A 29 14.19 -40.50 10.31
CA ASN A 29 12.78 -40.18 10.28
C ASN A 29 12.57 -38.68 10.05
N ALA A 30 11.44 -38.33 9.45
CA ALA A 30 11.02 -36.95 9.27
C ALA A 30 9.56 -36.79 9.70
N LEU A 31 9.31 -35.76 10.50
CA LEU A 31 7.98 -35.38 10.98
C LEU A 31 7.67 -33.96 10.48
N ILE A 32 6.45 -33.77 9.97
CA ILE A 32 5.94 -32.44 9.62
C ILE A 32 4.82 -32.12 10.60
N GLN A 33 5.05 -31.12 11.45
CA GLN A 33 4.03 -30.60 12.36
C GLN A 33 3.43 -29.32 11.77
N ARG A 34 2.12 -29.34 11.53
CA ARG A 34 1.37 -28.14 11.12
C ARG A 34 0.79 -27.44 12.34
N CYS A 35 0.98 -26.13 12.42
CA CYS A 35 0.55 -25.29 13.54
C CYS A 35 -0.30 -24.12 13.01
N THR A 36 -1.36 -23.76 13.73
CA THR A 36 -2.17 -22.58 13.44
C THR A 36 -2.07 -21.60 14.61
N PHE A 37 -1.51 -20.43 14.36
CA PHE A 37 -1.33 -19.37 15.35
C PHE A 37 -2.44 -18.34 15.21
N PRO A 38 -3.26 -18.11 16.25
CA PRO A 38 -4.33 -17.12 16.19
C PRO A 38 -3.74 -15.71 16.04
N ILE A 39 -4.30 -14.94 15.12
CA ILE A 39 -3.90 -13.55 14.84
C ILE A 39 -5.13 -12.67 14.73
N ARG A 40 -5.02 -11.41 15.15
CA ARG A 40 -6.07 -10.40 14.93
C ARG A 40 -5.88 -9.69 13.61
N GLU A 41 -4.65 -9.30 13.34
CA GLU A 41 -4.22 -8.62 12.12
C GLU A 41 -2.84 -9.15 11.72
N LEU A 42 -2.62 -9.30 10.41
CA LEU A 42 -1.31 -9.67 9.86
C LEU A 42 -1.29 -9.34 8.37
N LEU A 43 -0.15 -8.86 7.87
CA LEU A 43 0.14 -8.72 6.43
C LEU A 43 1.32 -9.61 6.09
N VAL A 44 1.19 -10.40 5.02
CA VAL A 44 2.23 -11.28 4.50
C VAL A 44 2.53 -10.90 3.05
N CYS A 45 3.81 -10.62 2.79
CA CYS A 45 4.35 -10.32 1.47
C CYS A 45 4.96 -11.58 0.88
N LEU A 46 4.33 -12.13 -0.16
CA LEU A 46 4.72 -13.39 -0.77
C LEU A 46 5.65 -13.19 -1.97
N PRO A 47 6.68 -14.03 -2.14
CA PRO A 47 7.65 -13.91 -3.24
C PRO A 47 7.01 -14.08 -4.63
N GLU A 48 5.85 -14.75 -4.72
CA GLU A 48 5.04 -14.87 -5.94
C GLU A 48 4.31 -13.57 -6.32
N ARG A 49 4.75 -12.43 -5.78
CA ARG A 49 4.17 -11.10 -6.03
C ARG A 49 2.69 -11.04 -5.63
N ARG A 50 2.40 -11.54 -4.43
CA ARG A 50 1.09 -11.41 -3.78
C ARG A 50 1.20 -10.79 -2.39
N MET A 51 0.14 -10.14 -1.97
CA MET A 51 -0.11 -9.72 -0.59
C MET A 51 -1.28 -10.53 -0.05
N VAL A 52 -1.14 -11.05 1.15
CA VAL A 52 -2.26 -11.67 1.90
C VAL A 52 -2.36 -10.98 3.24
N LEU A 53 -3.55 -10.57 3.65
CA LEU A 53 -3.72 -9.88 4.93
C LEU A 53 -5.03 -10.20 5.63
N VAL A 54 -5.02 -10.15 6.95
CA VAL A 54 -6.21 -10.09 7.79
C VAL A 54 -6.29 -8.69 8.39
N ALA A 55 -7.36 -7.96 8.09
CA ALA A 55 -7.63 -6.63 8.64
C ALA A 55 -8.66 -6.72 9.76
N ASP A 56 -8.40 -6.04 10.89
CA ASP A 56 -9.36 -5.88 11.98
C ASP A 56 -10.23 -4.63 11.74
N THR A 57 -11.54 -4.83 11.65
CA THR A 57 -12.54 -3.79 11.44
C THR A 57 -13.31 -3.45 12.71
N SER A 58 -12.99 -4.07 13.86
CA SER A 58 -13.70 -3.85 15.13
C SER A 58 -13.59 -2.41 15.66
N HIS A 59 -12.55 -1.68 15.23
CA HIS A 59 -12.31 -0.30 15.63
C HIS A 59 -13.03 0.74 14.75
N ILE A 60 -13.77 0.30 13.73
CA ILE A 60 -14.51 1.21 12.85
C ILE A 60 -15.79 1.66 13.56
N SER A 61 -16.00 2.98 13.64
CA SER A 61 -17.19 3.59 14.26
C SER A 61 -17.90 4.52 13.29
N PRO A 62 -19.19 4.33 12.98
CA PRO A 62 -20.05 3.26 13.48
C PRO A 62 -19.59 1.87 13.00
N PRO A 63 -19.94 0.78 13.71
CA PRO A 63 -19.60 -0.58 13.29
C PRO A 63 -20.08 -0.85 11.87
N ILE A 64 -19.21 -1.45 11.06
CA ILE A 64 -19.54 -1.86 9.69
C ILE A 64 -19.35 -3.37 9.53
N GLU A 65 -20.08 -3.95 8.60
CA GLU A 65 -19.81 -5.32 8.16
C GLU A 65 -18.44 -5.38 7.48
N PRO A 66 -17.55 -6.32 7.86
CA PRO A 66 -16.22 -6.44 7.25
C PRO A 66 -16.27 -6.68 5.72
N ARG A 67 -17.38 -7.21 5.18
CA ARG A 67 -17.56 -7.38 3.73
C ARG A 67 -17.64 -6.06 2.95
N ARG A 68 -17.87 -4.94 3.64
CA ARG A 68 -18.03 -3.61 3.02
C ARG A 68 -16.70 -2.86 2.85
N VAL A 69 -15.60 -3.37 3.40
CA VAL A 69 -14.28 -2.81 3.11
C VAL A 69 -13.78 -3.30 1.75
N THR A 70 -13.07 -2.43 1.03
CA THR A 70 -12.53 -2.71 -0.30
C THR A 70 -11.09 -2.21 -0.38
N LEU A 71 -10.37 -2.59 -1.42
CA LEU A 71 -9.06 -2.03 -1.72
C LEU A 71 -9.17 -0.68 -2.47
N LEU A 72 -8.05 -0.18 -2.99
CA LEU A 72 -8.03 1.02 -3.84
C LEU A 72 -8.92 0.89 -5.10
N ASP A 73 -9.07 -0.33 -5.61
CA ASP A 73 -10.13 -0.68 -6.56
C ASP A 73 -11.37 -1.19 -5.80
N PRO A 74 -12.53 -0.51 -5.90
CA PRO A 74 -13.76 -0.93 -5.22
C PRO A 74 -14.30 -2.31 -5.63
N SER A 75 -13.88 -2.84 -6.78
CA SER A 75 -14.25 -4.20 -7.21
C SER A 75 -13.51 -5.30 -6.42
N CYS A 76 -12.41 -4.93 -5.76
CA CYS A 76 -11.62 -5.85 -4.94
C CYS A 76 -12.08 -5.80 -3.47
N GLY A 77 -13.01 -6.69 -3.12
CA GLY A 77 -13.42 -6.97 -1.75
C GLY A 77 -12.62 -8.09 -1.07
N PRO A 78 -12.92 -8.40 0.20
CA PRO A 78 -12.29 -9.51 0.92
C PRO A 78 -12.71 -10.86 0.35
N ILE A 79 -11.78 -11.82 0.37
CA ILE A 79 -12.03 -13.21 -0.04
C ILE A 79 -12.75 -14.01 1.04
N ASP A 80 -12.63 -13.61 2.30
CA ASP A 80 -13.35 -14.19 3.42
C ASP A 80 -13.53 -13.15 4.54
N THR A 81 -14.56 -13.30 5.38
CA THR A 81 -14.86 -12.39 6.49
C THR A 81 -15.47 -13.13 7.67
N ASP A 82 -15.16 -12.69 8.89
CA ASP A 82 -15.93 -13.05 10.07
C ASP A 82 -16.71 -11.81 10.59
N ARG A 83 -17.04 -11.76 11.89
CA ARG A 83 -17.78 -10.64 12.48
C ARG A 83 -16.99 -9.33 12.54
N THR A 84 -15.67 -9.41 12.64
CA THR A 84 -14.81 -8.24 12.91
C THR A 84 -13.55 -8.19 12.05
N ARG A 85 -13.33 -9.16 11.17
CA ARG A 85 -12.13 -9.26 10.34
C ARG A 85 -12.44 -9.57 8.91
N ALA A 86 -11.57 -9.09 8.03
CA ALA A 86 -11.62 -9.28 6.59
C ALA A 86 -10.28 -9.82 6.09
N LEU A 87 -10.32 -10.95 5.37
CA LEU A 87 -9.16 -11.57 4.72
C LEU A 87 -9.10 -11.11 3.26
N PHE A 88 -7.94 -10.61 2.84
CA PHE A 88 -7.66 -10.26 1.45
C PHE A 88 -6.49 -11.08 0.91
N SER A 89 -6.55 -11.40 -0.38
CA SER A 89 -5.40 -11.87 -1.17
C SER A 89 -5.42 -11.15 -2.51
N LEU A 90 -4.37 -10.40 -2.81
CA LEU A 90 -4.25 -9.61 -4.03
C LEU A 90 -2.88 -9.82 -4.69
N SER A 91 -2.86 -9.74 -6.02
CA SER A 91 -1.61 -9.63 -6.78
C SER A 91 -1.08 -8.20 -6.70
N LEU A 92 0.24 -8.04 -6.68
CA LEU A 92 0.89 -6.72 -6.54
C LEU A 92 0.66 -5.77 -7.72
N ASP A 93 0.18 -6.27 -8.85
CA ASP A 93 -0.10 -5.54 -10.08
C ASP A 93 -1.60 -5.30 -10.32
N SER A 94 -2.46 -5.65 -9.36
CA SER A 94 -3.92 -5.52 -9.48
C SER A 94 -4.53 -4.70 -8.34
N CYS A 95 -5.87 -4.59 -8.31
CA CYS A 95 -6.65 -3.94 -7.25
C CYS A 95 -6.25 -2.49 -6.93
N GLY A 96 -5.79 -1.76 -7.95
CA GLY A 96 -5.34 -0.37 -7.81
C GLY A 96 -4.02 -0.21 -7.04
N THR A 97 -3.25 -1.29 -6.85
CA THR A 97 -1.96 -1.26 -6.15
C THR A 97 -0.99 -0.31 -6.85
N ILE A 98 -0.35 0.55 -6.06
CA ILE A 98 0.61 1.55 -6.53
C ILE A 98 2.02 0.97 -6.36
N ARG A 99 2.79 0.95 -7.45
CA ARG A 99 4.20 0.53 -7.44
C ARG A 99 5.13 1.73 -7.52
N THR A 100 6.04 1.87 -6.58
CA THR A 100 7.14 2.85 -6.58
C THR A 100 8.50 2.14 -6.54
N LEU A 101 9.54 2.83 -7.01
CA LEU A 101 10.94 2.41 -6.87
C LEU A 101 11.60 3.35 -5.87
N GLU A 102 12.04 2.83 -4.74
CA GLU A 102 12.61 3.59 -3.62
C GLU A 102 13.88 2.88 -3.13
N ASP A 103 15.03 3.56 -3.20
CA ASP A 103 16.31 3.07 -2.66
C ASP A 103 16.63 1.61 -3.03
N ASN A 104 16.60 1.30 -4.33
CA ASN A 104 16.80 -0.05 -4.88
C ASN A 104 15.76 -1.11 -4.44
N HIS A 105 14.57 -0.67 -4.04
CA HIS A 105 13.46 -1.56 -3.69
C HIS A 105 12.20 -1.20 -4.50
N LEU A 106 11.50 -2.23 -4.97
CA LEU A 106 10.14 -2.09 -5.45
C LEU A 106 9.21 -2.07 -4.24
N VAL A 107 8.57 -0.94 -4.01
CA VAL A 107 7.57 -0.75 -2.97
C VAL A 107 6.20 -0.82 -3.62
N TYR A 108 5.34 -1.68 -3.09
CA TYR A 108 3.96 -1.85 -3.52
C TYR A 108 3.06 -1.44 -2.38
N VAL A 109 2.11 -0.58 -2.68
CA VAL A 109 1.25 0.05 -1.69
C VAL A 109 -0.20 -0.07 -2.12
N ASN A 110 -1.07 -0.43 -1.17
CA ASN A 110 -2.51 -0.39 -1.33
C ASN A 110 -3.14 0.12 -0.02
N GLU A 111 -4.45 0.22 0.03
CA GLU A 111 -5.20 0.70 1.19
C GLU A 111 -6.49 -0.10 1.30
N VAL A 112 -6.73 -0.72 2.46
CA VAL A 112 -8.06 -1.25 2.81
C VAL A 112 -8.89 -0.08 3.30
N ARG A 113 -10.05 0.15 2.69
CA ARG A 113 -10.87 1.32 2.99
C ARG A 113 -12.35 1.01 3.03
N TYR A 114 -13.05 1.78 3.84
CA TYR A 114 -14.50 1.90 3.79
C TYR A 114 -14.84 3.31 3.32
N SER A 115 -15.56 3.39 2.21
CA SER A 115 -16.10 4.65 1.68
C SER A 115 -17.57 4.42 1.39
N PRO A 116 -18.47 4.90 2.26
CA PRO A 116 -19.89 4.71 2.04
C PRO A 116 -20.33 5.44 0.77
N SER A 117 -21.26 4.81 0.03
CA SER A 117 -21.87 5.45 -1.12
C SER A 117 -22.55 6.74 -0.67
N GLN A 118 -22.21 7.86 -1.31
CA GLN A 118 -22.80 9.17 -1.03
C GLN A 118 -24.22 9.31 -1.62
N TYR A 119 -24.81 8.19 -2.06
CA TYR A 119 -26.09 8.15 -2.74
C TYR A 119 -27.04 7.15 -2.06
N PRO A 120 -28.26 7.58 -1.71
CA PRO A 120 -28.76 8.97 -1.73
C PRO A 120 -27.98 9.89 -0.76
N PRO A 121 -28.12 11.23 -0.87
CA PRO A 121 -27.48 12.17 0.04
C PRO A 121 -27.77 11.79 1.50
N PRO A 122 -26.78 11.85 2.40
CA PRO A 122 -27.00 11.51 3.80
C PRO A 122 -28.07 12.41 4.40
N ASP A 123 -29.01 11.80 5.13
CA ASP A 123 -30.01 12.52 5.92
C ASP A 123 -29.29 13.44 6.92
N PRO A 124 -29.64 14.74 7.01
CA PRO A 124 -29.07 15.68 7.99
C PRO A 124 -29.14 15.20 9.44
N LEU A 125 -30.07 14.30 9.76
CA LEU A 125 -30.25 13.72 11.10
C LEU A 125 -29.33 12.52 11.36
N THR A 126 -28.69 11.96 10.32
CA THR A 126 -27.78 10.81 10.46
C THR A 126 -26.34 11.30 10.68
N PRO A 127 -25.63 10.81 11.72
CA PRO A 127 -24.23 11.14 11.91
C PRO A 127 -23.39 10.79 10.66
N PRO A 128 -22.42 11.63 10.27
CA PRO A 128 -21.56 11.33 9.14
C PRO A 128 -20.79 10.04 9.39
N GLN A 129 -20.88 9.09 8.45
CA GLN A 129 -20.14 7.83 8.54
C GLN A 129 -18.64 8.12 8.41
N SER A 130 -17.85 7.62 9.36
CA SER A 130 -16.41 7.77 9.32
C SER A 130 -15.81 7.02 8.13
N GLN A 131 -14.80 7.63 7.51
CA GLN A 131 -14.00 6.95 6.50
C GLN A 131 -12.93 6.14 7.22
N TYR A 132 -12.91 4.83 6.99
CA TYR A 132 -11.84 3.97 7.47
C TYR A 132 -10.81 3.78 6.36
N ARG A 133 -9.53 3.83 6.72
CA ARG A 133 -8.39 3.61 5.83
C ARG A 133 -7.27 2.92 6.59
N LEU A 134 -6.85 1.76 6.10
CA LEU A 134 -5.73 0.98 6.59
C LEU A 134 -4.70 0.85 5.46
N PRO A 135 -3.61 1.63 5.51
CA PRO A 135 -2.51 1.49 4.57
C PRO A 135 -1.83 0.12 4.66
N ILE A 136 -1.55 -0.51 3.52
CA ILE A 136 -0.81 -1.78 3.44
C ILE A 136 0.30 -1.68 2.41
N GLY A 137 1.41 -2.38 2.62
CA GLY A 137 2.49 -2.35 1.65
C GLY A 137 3.56 -3.42 1.83
N CYS A 138 4.20 -3.76 0.73
CA CYS A 138 5.30 -4.71 0.64
C CYS A 138 6.48 -4.07 -0.05
N ARG A 139 7.68 -4.39 0.43
CA ARG A 139 8.94 -3.88 -0.10
C ARG A 139 9.80 -5.05 -0.54
N TYR A 140 10.20 -5.06 -1.81
CA TYR A 140 11.03 -6.11 -2.39
C TYR A 140 12.35 -5.51 -2.88
N PRO A 141 13.51 -6.11 -2.56
CA PRO A 141 14.77 -5.67 -3.14
C PRO A 141 14.73 -5.86 -4.65
N VAL A 142 15.21 -4.87 -5.40
CA VAL A 142 15.53 -5.05 -6.81
C VAL A 142 16.75 -5.96 -6.86
N LYS A 143 16.64 -7.09 -7.55
CA LYS A 143 17.80 -7.95 -7.75
C LYS A 143 18.80 -7.20 -8.64
N ASP A 144 19.91 -6.75 -8.06
CA ASP A 144 21.14 -6.46 -8.81
C ASP A 144 21.73 -7.80 -9.26
N ASN A 145 21.19 -8.35 -10.34
CA ASN A 145 21.74 -9.40 -11.19
C ASN A 145 22.82 -10.38 -10.63
N GLY A 146 22.65 -11.01 -9.44
CA GLY A 146 23.68 -11.97 -9.00
C GLY A 146 23.56 -12.77 -7.70
N SER A 147 22.76 -12.41 -6.69
CA SER A 147 22.69 -13.25 -5.48
C SER A 147 21.45 -13.00 -4.64
N LEU A 148 20.79 -14.08 -4.20
CA LEU A 148 19.66 -14.06 -3.27
C LEU A 148 20.18 -13.94 -1.83
N PRO A 149 19.91 -12.85 -1.08
CA PRO A 149 20.19 -12.84 0.35
C PRO A 149 19.06 -13.52 1.12
N ILE A 150 19.45 -14.43 2.02
CA ILE A 150 18.60 -14.99 3.07
C ILE A 150 18.38 -13.87 4.09
N TYR A 151 17.13 -13.41 4.26
CA TYR A 151 16.81 -12.32 5.18
C TYR A 151 16.50 -12.84 6.59
N HIS A 152 17.26 -12.34 7.58
CA HIS A 152 16.90 -12.38 9.00
C HIS A 152 16.23 -11.05 9.38
N PRO A 153 15.09 -11.06 10.11
CA PRO A 153 14.37 -9.84 10.44
C PRO A 153 15.10 -9.01 11.49
N HIS A 154 15.33 -7.72 11.19
CA HIS A 154 15.65 -6.69 12.17
C HIS A 154 14.51 -5.64 12.25
N PRO A 155 14.18 -5.12 13.44
CA PRO A 155 13.02 -4.25 13.64
C PRO A 155 13.40 -2.79 13.35
N GLY A 156 12.61 -2.08 12.53
CA GLY A 156 12.71 -0.61 12.52
C GLY A 156 12.28 0.20 11.27
N ALA A 157 11.81 -0.39 10.17
CA ALA A 157 11.45 0.42 8.99
C ALA A 157 9.96 0.84 9.00
N SER A 158 9.68 2.12 9.25
CA SER A 158 8.35 2.73 9.10
C SER A 158 8.09 3.10 7.64
N LEU A 159 6.93 2.73 7.10
CA LEU A 159 6.52 3.03 5.72
C LEU A 159 5.85 4.42 5.66
N THR A 160 6.38 5.33 4.86
CA THR A 160 5.77 6.64 4.58
C THR A 160 5.07 6.63 3.22
N PHE A 161 3.84 7.14 3.18
CA PHE A 161 2.99 7.16 1.98
C PHE A 161 3.19 8.47 1.20
N PRO A 162 3.40 8.41 -0.14
CA PRO A 162 3.45 9.63 -0.93
C PRO A 162 2.04 10.22 -1.10
N THR A 163 1.85 11.46 -0.62
CA THR A 163 0.62 12.23 -0.84
C THR A 163 0.59 12.79 -2.26
N ARG A 164 -0.33 12.29 -3.09
CA ARG A 164 -0.50 12.75 -4.48
C ARG A 164 -1.17 14.13 -4.51
N ARG A 165 -0.42 15.19 -4.88
CA ARG A 165 -1.01 16.49 -5.23
C ARG A 165 -1.83 16.37 -6.52
N ARG A 166 -3.14 16.61 -6.43
CA ARG A 166 -4.06 16.69 -7.58
C ARG A 166 -3.88 18.05 -8.27
N THR A 167 -3.22 18.09 -9.43
CA THR A 167 -3.34 19.22 -10.37
C THR A 167 -4.66 19.12 -11.11
N VAL A 168 -5.60 20.01 -10.79
CA VAL A 168 -6.88 20.16 -11.49
C VAL A 168 -6.62 20.94 -12.78
N ARG A 169 -6.79 20.28 -13.93
CA ARG A 169 -6.77 20.90 -15.26
C ARG A 169 -8.22 21.24 -15.62
N SER A 170 -8.58 22.52 -15.57
CA SER A 170 -9.93 23.00 -15.90
C SER A 170 -10.10 23.06 -17.43
N HIS A 171 -10.97 22.20 -17.97
CA HIS A 171 -11.57 22.36 -19.29
C HIS A 171 -12.97 22.96 -19.10
N ARG A 172 -13.23 24.15 -19.64
CA ARG A 172 -14.57 24.74 -19.73
C ARG A 172 -15.02 24.73 -21.19
N GLY A 173 -16.07 23.94 -21.49
CA GLY A 173 -16.97 24.13 -22.63
C GLY A 173 -18.01 25.20 -22.29
N GLY A 174 -18.42 25.98 -23.29
CA GLY A 174 -19.07 27.28 -23.13
C GLY A 174 -20.60 27.32 -23.14
N SER A 175 -21.13 28.54 -22.99
CA SER A 175 -22.41 28.98 -23.56
C SER A 175 -22.57 30.51 -23.46
N GLN A 176 -23.06 31.10 -24.56
CA GLN A 176 -23.86 32.33 -24.72
C GLN A 176 -23.24 33.75 -24.59
N GLN A 177 -23.60 34.57 -25.59
CA GLN A 177 -23.20 35.94 -25.93
C GLN A 177 -24.11 36.99 -25.29
N ILE A 178 -23.56 38.14 -24.85
CA ILE A 178 -24.13 39.51 -24.96
C ILE A 178 -22.92 40.51 -25.02
N PRO A 179 -22.92 41.57 -25.85
CA PRO A 179 -21.70 42.30 -26.23
C PRO A 179 -21.40 43.47 -25.28
N VAL A 180 -20.11 43.75 -25.01
CA VAL A 180 -19.68 45.00 -24.37
C VAL A 180 -18.49 45.59 -25.12
N VAL A 181 -18.61 46.91 -25.29
CA VAL A 181 -17.91 47.87 -26.13
C VAL A 181 -16.38 47.89 -25.98
N ARG A 182 -15.68 48.05 -27.11
CA ARG A 182 -14.25 48.36 -27.21
C ARG A 182 -13.97 49.80 -26.76
N VAL A 183 -13.02 49.98 -25.85
CA VAL A 183 -12.23 51.23 -25.73
C VAL A 183 -10.76 50.84 -25.78
N GLY A 184 -10.03 51.38 -26.76
CA GLY A 184 -8.63 51.10 -27.00
C GLY A 184 -7.69 51.95 -26.15
N GLY A 185 -6.44 51.48 -26.04
CA GLY A 185 -5.31 52.33 -25.64
C GLY A 185 -4.15 51.57 -25.00
N GLY A 186 -2.98 51.59 -25.66
CA GLY A 186 -1.67 51.58 -24.99
C GLY A 186 -0.88 50.26 -24.93
N LYS A 187 0.08 50.08 -25.85
CA LYS A 187 1.41 49.47 -25.57
C LYS A 187 2.32 50.60 -25.07
N PRO A 188 3.31 50.40 -24.17
CA PRO A 188 4.50 49.54 -24.37
C PRO A 188 4.90 48.81 -23.05
N GLY A 189 5.93 47.97 -22.88
CA GLY A 189 7.10 47.56 -23.65
C GLY A 189 7.78 46.40 -22.90
N LYS A 190 8.64 45.65 -23.59
CA LYS A 190 9.36 44.48 -23.04
C LYS A 190 10.49 44.91 -22.12
N VAL A 191 10.61 44.28 -20.94
CA VAL A 191 11.84 44.26 -20.13
C VAL A 191 12.20 42.80 -19.84
N TYR A 192 13.26 42.31 -20.50
CA TYR A 192 13.94 41.07 -20.15
C TYR A 192 14.98 41.39 -19.07
N ARG A 193 14.91 40.75 -17.90
CA ARG A 193 16.04 40.69 -16.96
C ARG A 193 16.63 39.28 -16.96
N LYS A 194 17.89 39.20 -17.40
CA LYS A 194 18.79 38.03 -17.24
C LYS A 194 19.02 37.75 -15.76
N ALA A 195 18.84 36.50 -15.33
CA ALA A 195 19.39 36.02 -14.06
C ALA A 195 20.75 35.36 -14.33
N LYS A 196 21.79 35.82 -13.61
CA LYS A 196 23.16 35.29 -13.66
C LYS A 196 23.23 34.03 -12.77
N SER A 197 23.87 32.98 -13.27
CA SER A 197 24.26 31.79 -12.50
C SER A 197 25.52 32.10 -11.69
N ALA A 198 25.55 31.71 -10.41
CA ALA A 198 26.72 31.79 -9.55
C ALA A 198 27.07 30.39 -9.03
N THR A 199 28.28 29.94 -9.35
CA THR A 199 28.89 28.67 -8.92
C THR A 199 29.61 28.88 -7.59
N VAL A 200 29.29 28.08 -6.58
CA VAL A 200 29.98 28.07 -5.28
C VAL A 200 31.09 27.01 -5.32
N LYS A 201 32.34 27.43 -5.07
CA LYS A 201 33.49 26.55 -4.84
C LYS A 201 33.60 26.23 -3.35
N ILE A 202 33.77 24.96 -3.02
CA ILE A 202 34.06 24.45 -1.67
C ILE A 202 35.58 24.18 -1.58
N PRO A 203 36.31 24.68 -0.58
CA PRO A 203 37.70 24.30 -0.35
C PRO A 203 37.81 23.07 0.55
N SER A 204 38.68 22.14 0.15
CA SER A 204 39.15 21.01 0.95
C SER A 204 40.17 21.47 2.00
N PRO A 205 40.33 20.73 3.12
CA PRO A 205 41.61 20.70 3.81
C PRO A 205 42.17 19.27 3.92
N HIS A 206 43.41 19.13 3.43
CA HIS A 206 44.45 18.26 4.01
C HIS A 206 44.65 18.68 5.50
N ARG A 207 44.95 17.80 6.45
CA ARG A 207 46.07 16.86 6.51
C ARG A 207 45.83 15.90 7.68
#